data_AF-A0A1Y4QPM0-F1
#
_entry.id   AF-A0A1Y4QPM0-F1
#
_cell.length_a   1.000
_cell.length_b   1.000
_cell.length_c   1.000
_cell.angle_alpha   90.00
_cell.angle_beta   90.00
_cell.angle_gamma   90.00
#
_symmetry.space_group_name_H-M   'P 1'
#
loop_
_entity.id
_entity.type
_entity.pdbx_description
1 polymer ?
#
loop_
_entity_poly.entity_id
_entity_poly.type
_entity_poly.pdbx_seq_one_letter_code
_entity_poly.pdbx_strand_id
1 'polypeptide(L)'
;MLFINLMLFGLFIFFDILNINSSYIKWFTTLNNFIYSILYLKNSFILKAVFFSLIADYLLLFTDYYILGIIFFILVQIQYMKLLSYQSYLPWLFLIIIFIDPLISLALVYLFFSLTNLIYCIKSKNTNMLMVITLLLCCDIIIALTYLKILPPSLCKFSWLFYFPSQYLLIKKHSP
;
A
#
# COMPACT_ATOMS: atom_id res chain seq x y z
N MET A 1 -5.58 -12.65 -15.74
CA MET A 1 -5.10 -12.36 -14.37
C MET A 1 -5.90 -11.26 -13.67
N LEU A 2 -6.11 -10.07 -14.25
CA LEU A 2 -6.94 -9.04 -13.61
C LEU A 2 -8.37 -9.51 -13.25
N PHE A 3 -9.01 -10.31 -14.11
CA PHE A 3 -10.33 -10.90 -13.82
C PHE A 3 -10.30 -11.85 -12.61
N ILE A 4 -9.23 -12.66 -12.49
CA ILE A 4 -9.02 -13.54 -11.33
C ILE A 4 -8.88 -12.70 -10.07
N ASN A 5 -8.15 -11.57 -10.12
CA ASN A 5 -8.00 -10.67 -8.98
C ASN A 5 -9.33 -10.01 -8.58
N LEU A 6 -10.22 -9.70 -9.54
CA LEU A 6 -11.57 -9.21 -9.23
C LEU A 6 -12.43 -10.29 -8.56
N MET A 7 -12.33 -11.56 -9.01
CA MET A 7 -13.00 -12.68 -8.35
C MET A 7 -12.49 -12.89 -6.92
N LEU A 8 -11.17 -12.90 -6.73
CA LEU A 8 -10.55 -13.02 -5.41
C LEU A 8 -10.91 -11.84 -4.50
N PHE A 9 -11.02 -10.62 -5.07
CA PHE A 9 -11.51 -9.44 -4.36
C PHE A 9 -12.92 -9.64 -3.81
N GLY A 10 -13.84 -10.09 -4.65
CA GLY A 10 -15.20 -10.43 -4.22
C GLY A 10 -15.22 -11.51 -3.13
N LEU A 11 -14.40 -12.55 -3.29
CA LEU A 11 -14.30 -13.65 -2.33
C LEU A 11 -13.78 -13.18 -0.96
N PHE A 12 -12.71 -12.39 -0.89
CA PHE A 12 -12.21 -11.95 0.41
C PHE A 12 -13.14 -10.94 1.09
N ILE A 13 -13.85 -10.08 0.33
CA ILE A 13 -14.87 -9.19 0.90
C ILE A 13 -15.99 -10.01 1.52
N PHE A 14 -16.48 -11.03 0.81
CA PHE A 14 -17.51 -11.92 1.32
C PHE A 14 -17.07 -12.60 2.62
N PHE A 15 -15.82 -13.08 2.69
CA PHE A 15 -15.27 -13.71 3.90
C PHE A 15 -15.11 -12.71 5.04
N ASP A 16 -14.63 -11.49 4.75
CA ASP A 16 -14.49 -10.42 5.74
C ASP A 16 -15.84 -10.00 6.32
N ILE A 17 -16.91 -9.96 5.52
CA ILE A 17 -18.28 -9.69 5.99
C ILE A 17 -18.74 -10.79 6.95
N LEU A 18 -18.46 -12.05 6.62
CA LEU A 18 -18.78 -13.22 7.45
C LEU A 18 -17.81 -13.41 8.65
N ASN A 19 -16.83 -12.52 8.85
CA ASN A 19 -15.77 -12.64 9.86
C ASN A 19 -14.95 -13.93 9.75
N ILE A 20 -14.82 -14.48 8.55
CA ILE A 20 -13.95 -15.61 8.24
C ILE A 20 -12.57 -15.07 7.88
N ASN A 21 -11.50 -15.71 8.38
CA ASN A 21 -10.14 -15.31 8.07
C ASN A 21 -9.87 -15.39 6.55
N SER A 22 -9.64 -14.23 5.93
CA SER A 22 -9.43 -14.08 4.49
C SER A 22 -7.96 -13.77 4.13
N SER A 23 -7.03 -13.86 5.09
CA SER A 23 -5.62 -13.44 4.93
C SER A 23 -4.92 -14.15 3.76
N TYR A 24 -5.14 -15.45 3.59
CA TYR A 24 -4.60 -16.20 2.46
C TYR A 24 -5.14 -15.72 1.10
N ILE A 25 -6.43 -15.38 1.03
CA ILE A 25 -7.04 -14.87 -0.22
C ILE A 25 -6.46 -13.49 -0.55
N LYS A 26 -6.33 -12.62 0.46
CA LYS A 26 -5.72 -11.29 0.34
C LYS A 26 -4.28 -11.38 -0.18
N TRP A 27 -3.46 -12.21 0.44
CA TRP A 27 -2.07 -12.40 0.01
C TRP A 27 -1.95 -13.07 -1.37
N PHE A 28 -2.80 -14.06 -1.67
CA PHE A 28 -2.80 -14.68 -3.00
C PHE A 28 -3.19 -13.68 -4.09
N THR A 29 -4.07 -12.73 -3.76
CA THR A 29 -4.46 -11.63 -4.65
C THR A 29 -3.27 -10.69 -4.95
N THR A 30 -2.48 -10.35 -3.94
CA THR A 30 -1.29 -9.50 -4.10
C THR A 30 -0.17 -10.25 -4.84
N LEU A 31 -0.03 -11.56 -4.61
CA LEU A 31 0.86 -12.44 -5.38
C LEU A 31 0.47 -12.47 -6.87
N ASN A 32 -0.80 -12.64 -7.20
CA ASN A 32 -1.26 -12.62 -8.59
C ASN A 32 -1.04 -11.26 -9.26
N ASN A 33 -1.25 -10.16 -8.53
CA ASN A 33 -0.89 -8.81 -8.98
C ASN A 33 0.61 -8.70 -9.32
N PHE A 34 1.49 -9.27 -8.48
CA PHE A 34 2.92 -9.30 -8.73
C PHE A 34 3.31 -10.14 -9.95
N ILE A 35 2.77 -11.37 -10.08
CA ILE A 35 3.01 -12.22 -11.24
C ILE A 35 2.57 -11.52 -12.53
N TYR A 36 1.37 -10.92 -12.53
CA TYR A 36 0.90 -10.13 -13.66
C TYR A 36 1.85 -8.96 -13.98
N SER A 37 2.35 -8.28 -12.94
CA SER A 37 3.28 -7.17 -13.11
C SER A 37 4.58 -7.60 -13.79
N ILE A 38 5.14 -8.76 -13.44
CA ILE A 38 6.33 -9.33 -14.11
C ILE A 38 6.06 -9.59 -15.59
N LEU A 39 4.89 -10.16 -15.91
CA LEU A 39 4.59 -10.60 -17.27
C LEU A 39 4.29 -9.44 -18.23
N TYR A 40 3.69 -8.36 -17.74
CA TYR A 40 3.10 -7.33 -18.60
C TYR A 40 3.63 -5.91 -18.39
N LEU A 41 4.26 -5.60 -17.25
CA LEU A 41 4.77 -4.24 -16.99
C LEU A 41 6.24 -4.13 -17.39
N LYS A 42 6.56 -3.08 -18.15
CA LYS A 42 7.94 -2.73 -18.51
C LYS A 42 8.59 -1.76 -17.53
N ASN A 43 7.79 -1.10 -16.68
CA ASN A 43 8.29 -0.07 -15.78
C ASN A 43 8.91 -0.69 -14.51
N SER A 44 10.23 -0.59 -14.39
CA SER A 44 10.98 -1.17 -13.27
C SER A 44 10.62 -0.59 -11.90
N PHE A 45 10.18 0.67 -11.81
CA PHE A 45 9.77 1.28 -10.54
C PHE A 45 8.46 0.67 -10.04
N ILE A 46 7.50 0.45 -10.94
CA ILE A 46 6.22 -0.17 -10.60
C ILE A 46 6.44 -1.63 -10.18
N LEU A 47 7.29 -2.36 -10.92
CA LEU A 47 7.61 -3.73 -10.56
C LEU A 47 8.20 -3.85 -9.15
N LYS A 48 9.14 -2.94 -8.80
CA LYS A 48 9.71 -2.86 -7.45
C LYS A 48 8.67 -2.47 -6.40
N ALA A 49 7.77 -1.54 -6.70
CA ALA A 49 6.69 -1.16 -5.80
C ALA A 49 5.78 -2.36 -5.48
N VAL A 50 5.33 -3.09 -6.51
CA VAL A 50 4.47 -4.26 -6.33
C VAL A 50 5.21 -5.41 -5.62
N PHE A 51 6.51 -5.56 -5.86
CA PHE A 51 7.34 -6.53 -5.13
C PHE A 51 7.44 -6.21 -3.64
N PHE A 52 7.75 -4.96 -3.29
CA PHE A 52 7.83 -4.55 -1.90
C PHE A 52 6.48 -4.60 -1.20
N SER A 53 5.38 -4.27 -1.88
CA SER A 53 4.04 -4.41 -1.32
C SER A 53 3.69 -5.88 -1.07
N LEU A 54 4.05 -6.81 -1.95
CA LEU A 54 3.86 -8.25 -1.73
C LEU A 54 4.56 -8.74 -0.44
N ILE A 55 5.79 -8.29 -0.20
CA ILE A 55 6.53 -8.62 1.03
C ILE A 55 5.87 -7.97 2.25
N ALA A 56 5.52 -6.68 2.16
CA ALA A 56 4.84 -5.97 3.24
C ALA A 56 3.53 -6.66 3.63
N ASP A 57 2.72 -7.05 2.64
CA ASP A 57 1.45 -7.73 2.84
C ASP A 57 1.64 -9.09 3.50
N TYR A 58 2.66 -9.86 3.11
CA TYR A 58 2.99 -11.12 3.78
C TYR A 58 3.30 -10.90 5.27
N LEU A 59 4.19 -9.95 5.56
CA LEU A 59 4.60 -9.65 6.93
C LEU A 59 3.41 -9.21 7.78
N LEU A 60 2.54 -8.34 7.26
CA LEU A 60 1.40 -7.81 8.01
C LEU A 60 0.25 -8.82 8.18
N LEU A 61 0.09 -9.76 7.26
CA LEU A 61 -0.99 -10.75 7.31
C LEU A 61 -0.64 -12.00 8.13
N PHE A 62 0.63 -12.39 8.17
CA PHE A 62 1.03 -13.70 8.74
C PHE A 62 2.05 -13.60 9.88
N THR A 63 2.59 -12.42 10.18
CA THR A 63 3.63 -12.26 11.20
C THR A 63 3.37 -11.03 12.07
N ASP A 64 4.10 -10.93 13.18
CA ASP A 64 4.07 -9.77 14.06
C ASP A 64 5.12 -8.69 13.69
N TYR A 65 5.77 -8.82 12.52
CA TYR A 65 6.85 -7.93 12.08
C TYR A 65 6.35 -6.62 11.45
N TYR A 66 5.51 -5.89 12.17
CA TYR A 66 4.90 -4.63 11.71
C TYR A 66 5.92 -3.57 11.28
N ILE A 67 7.02 -3.42 12.02
CA ILE A 67 8.10 -2.48 11.70
C ILE A 67 8.70 -2.78 10.32
N LEU A 68 8.99 -4.06 10.04
CA LEU A 68 9.52 -4.47 8.73
C LEU A 68 8.49 -4.22 7.62
N GLY A 69 7.21 -4.50 7.87
CA GLY A 69 6.11 -4.18 6.95
C GLY A 69 6.09 -2.70 6.57
N ILE A 70 6.18 -1.79 7.55
CA ILE A 70 6.20 -0.34 7.30
C ILE A 70 7.46 0.06 6.53
N ILE A 71 8.63 -0.51 6.84
CA ILE A 71 9.86 -0.26 6.07
C ILE A 71 9.67 -0.61 4.60
N PHE A 72 9.05 -1.75 4.29
CA PHE A 72 8.74 -2.12 2.90
C PHE A 72 7.76 -1.15 2.25
N PHE A 73 6.74 -0.66 2.97
CA PHE A 73 5.86 0.38 2.44
C PHE A 73 6.57 1.73 2.24
N ILE A 74 7.57 2.09 3.04
CA ILE A 74 8.44 3.24 2.76
C ILE A 74 9.20 3.02 1.44
N LEU A 75 9.74 1.81 1.21
CA LEU A 75 10.41 1.47 -0.05
C LEU A 75 9.45 1.57 -1.26
N VAL A 76 8.17 1.22 -1.10
CA VAL A 76 7.11 1.45 -2.11
C VAL A 76 6.97 2.94 -2.42
N GLN A 77 6.85 3.78 -1.39
CA GLN A 77 6.71 5.23 -1.59
C GLN A 77 7.93 5.86 -2.26
N ILE A 78 9.13 5.34 -1.99
CA ILE A 78 10.36 5.76 -2.68
C ILE A 78 10.30 5.39 -4.17
N GLN A 79 9.71 4.24 -4.54
CA GLN A 79 9.52 3.91 -5.96
C GLN A 79 8.51 4.85 -6.61
N TYR A 80 7.44 5.25 -5.90
CA TYR A 80 6.48 6.25 -6.41
C TYR A 80 7.13 7.62 -6.61
N MET A 81 8.01 8.04 -5.69
CA MET A 81 8.79 9.27 -5.83
C MET A 81 9.66 9.23 -7.10
N LYS A 82 10.36 8.11 -7.33
CA LYS A 82 11.16 7.89 -8.54
C LYS A 82 10.30 7.87 -9.81
N LEU A 83 9.13 7.23 -9.76
CA LEU A 83 8.17 7.20 -10.86
C LEU A 83 7.64 8.60 -11.21
N LEU A 84 7.44 9.45 -10.21
CA LEU A 84 7.02 10.86 -10.34
C LEU A 84 8.18 11.80 -10.63
N SER A 85 9.41 11.28 -10.80
CA SER A 85 10.60 12.05 -11.19
C SER A 85 10.92 13.25 -10.29
N TYR A 86 10.73 13.10 -8.98
CA TYR A 86 11.16 14.10 -8.00
C TYR A 86 12.03 13.48 -6.91
N GLN A 87 12.63 14.34 -6.08
CA GLN A 87 13.41 13.91 -4.92
C GLN A 87 13.07 14.80 -3.73
N SER A 88 12.81 14.17 -2.58
CA SER A 88 12.59 14.87 -1.32
C SER A 88 13.22 14.09 -0.18
N TYR A 89 13.91 14.81 0.70
CA TYR A 89 14.47 14.25 1.93
C TYR A 89 13.65 14.62 3.17
N LEU A 90 12.63 15.48 3.01
CA LEU A 90 11.80 15.98 4.11
C LEU A 90 11.16 14.86 4.95
N PRO A 91 10.63 13.76 4.36
CA PRO A 91 10.07 12.67 5.16
C PRO A 91 11.08 12.03 6.12
N TRP A 92 12.38 12.07 5.82
CA TRP A 92 13.40 11.44 6.67
C TRP A 92 13.67 12.21 7.97
N LEU A 93 13.24 13.48 8.08
CA LEU A 93 13.39 14.25 9.32
C LEU A 93 12.68 13.58 10.51
N PHE A 94 11.61 12.82 10.24
CA PHE A 94 10.88 12.09 11.28
C PHE A 94 11.65 10.90 11.87
N LEU A 95 12.77 10.49 11.27
CA LEU A 95 13.67 9.49 11.86
C LEU A 95 14.32 9.95 13.17
N ILE A 96 14.35 11.26 13.46
CA ILE A 96 14.85 11.77 14.75
C ILE A 96 14.06 11.16 15.93
N ILE A 97 12.78 10.85 15.71
CA ILE A 97 11.86 10.29 16.72
C ILE A 97 12.12 8.78 16.95
N ILE A 98 12.99 8.13 16.16
CA ILE A 98 13.21 6.66 16.24
C ILE A 98 13.70 6.21 17.63
N PHE A 99 14.39 7.09 18.36
CA PHE A 99 14.90 6.82 19.71
C PHE A 99 13.81 6.90 20.80
N ILE A 100 12.64 7.47 20.48
CA ILE A 100 11.49 7.56 21.38
C ILE A 100 10.54 6.39 21.08
N ASP A 101 10.09 6.31 19.83
CA ASP A 101 9.20 5.24 19.37
C ASP A 101 9.48 4.94 17.88
N PRO A 102 10.08 3.77 17.57
CA PRO A 102 10.43 3.43 16.20
C PRO A 102 9.21 3.22 15.30
N LEU A 103 8.09 2.74 15.86
CA LEU A 103 6.86 2.51 15.10
C LEU A 103 6.24 3.83 14.68
N ILE A 104 6.11 4.78 15.62
CA ILE A 104 5.56 6.11 15.34
C ILE A 104 6.48 6.86 14.37
N SER A 105 7.80 6.81 14.59
CA SER A 105 8.78 7.44 13.71
C SER A 105 8.65 6.95 12.26
N LEU A 106 8.62 5.64 12.04
CA LEU A 106 8.49 5.06 10.70
C LEU A 106 7.12 5.32 10.08
N ALA A 107 6.03 5.29 10.86
CA ALA A 107 4.70 5.64 10.38
C ALA A 107 4.63 7.10 9.89
N LEU A 108 5.29 8.03 10.59
CA LEU A 108 5.40 9.43 10.15
C LEU A 108 6.24 9.57 8.88
N VAL A 109 7.40 8.90 8.80
CA VAL A 109 8.21 8.87 7.57
C VAL A 109 7.36 8.40 6.38
N TYR A 110 6.65 7.30 6.55
CA TYR A 110 5.76 6.73 5.53
C TYR A 110 4.63 7.70 5.13
N LEU A 111 3.91 8.27 6.11
CA LEU A 111 2.82 9.22 5.88
C LEU A 111 3.30 10.44 5.09
N PHE A 112 4.42 11.04 5.48
CA PHE A 112 4.96 12.22 4.80
C PHE A 112 5.47 11.89 3.40
N PHE A 113 6.02 10.70 3.18
CA PHE A 113 6.30 10.23 1.84
C PHE A 113 5.03 10.16 0.99
N SER A 114 3.96 9.56 1.50
CA SER A 114 2.68 9.45 0.80
C SER A 114 2.07 10.83 0.48
N LEU A 115 2.11 11.77 1.43
CA LEU A 115 1.66 13.16 1.22
C LEU A 115 2.51 13.91 0.19
N THR A 116 3.84 13.77 0.22
CA THR A 116 4.70 14.39 -0.80
C THR A 116 4.41 13.82 -2.18
N ASN A 117 4.23 12.50 -2.29
CA ASN A 117 3.87 11.83 -3.55
C ASN A 117 2.53 12.36 -4.07
N LEU A 118 1.54 12.55 -3.19
CA LEU A 118 0.24 13.12 -3.54
C LEU A 118 0.37 14.55 -4.09
N ILE A 119 1.11 15.42 -3.39
CA ILE A 119 1.34 16.81 -3.82
C ILE A 119 2.00 16.85 -5.20
N TYR A 120 2.99 16.00 -5.43
CA TYR A 120 3.65 15.93 -6.73
C TYR A 120 2.74 15.39 -7.84
N CYS A 121 1.86 14.43 -7.54
CA CYS A 121 0.84 13.99 -8.50
C CYS A 121 -0.07 15.14 -8.95
N ILE A 122 -0.47 16.01 -8.02
CA ILE A 122 -1.30 17.19 -8.31
C ILE A 122 -0.51 18.17 -9.19
N LYS A 123 0.74 18.49 -8.81
CA LYS A 123 1.60 19.41 -9.56
C LYS A 123 1.89 18.91 -10.98
N SER A 124 2.18 17.61 -11.12
CA SER A 124 2.50 17.00 -12.41
C SER A 124 1.25 16.60 -13.22
N LYS A 125 0.04 16.85 -12.70
CA LYS A 125 -1.24 16.43 -13.28
C LYS A 125 -1.30 14.91 -13.59
N ASN A 126 -0.58 14.09 -12.84
CA ASN A 126 -0.59 12.63 -13.01
C ASN A 126 -1.80 12.03 -12.30
N THR A 127 -2.96 12.09 -12.96
CA THR A 127 -4.25 11.60 -12.42
C THR A 127 -4.23 10.09 -12.12
N ASN A 128 -3.37 9.34 -12.80
CA ASN A 128 -3.22 7.91 -12.58
C ASN A 128 -2.64 7.60 -11.21
N MET A 129 -1.48 8.17 -10.92
CA MET A 129 -0.84 8.00 -9.61
C MET A 129 -1.60 8.72 -8.49
N LEU A 130 -2.27 9.83 -8.80
CA LEU A 130 -3.12 10.53 -7.83
C LEU A 130 -4.18 9.60 -7.24
N MET A 131 -4.93 8.87 -8.08
CA MET A 131 -5.95 7.92 -7.61
C MET A 131 -5.35 6.79 -6.76
N VAL A 132 -4.21 6.24 -7.19
CA VAL A 132 -3.52 5.17 -6.47
C VAL A 132 -3.11 5.61 -5.07
N ILE A 133 -2.43 6.75 -4.96
CA ILE A 133 -1.92 7.26 -3.69
C ILE A 133 -3.07 7.71 -2.77
N THR A 134 -4.12 8.32 -3.30
CA THR A 134 -5.29 8.70 -2.50
C THR A 134 -5.96 7.47 -1.88
N LEU A 135 -6.18 6.40 -2.66
CA LEU A 135 -6.76 5.17 -2.13
C LEU A 135 -5.87 4.52 -1.08
N LEU A 136 -4.54 4.52 -1.31
CA LEU A 136 -3.59 4.02 -0.33
C LEU A 136 -3.66 4.82 0.98
N LEU A 137 -3.70 6.16 0.91
CA LEU A 137 -3.89 7.01 2.09
C LEU A 137 -5.21 6.73 2.83
N CYS A 138 -6.30 6.47 2.12
CA CYS A 138 -7.57 6.09 2.77
C CYS A 138 -7.43 4.77 3.55
N CYS A 139 -6.72 3.78 3.00
CA CYS A 139 -6.38 2.54 3.71
C CYS A 139 -5.56 2.85 4.98
N ASP A 140 -4.51 3.65 4.84
CA ASP A 140 -3.61 3.99 5.94
C ASP A 140 -4.32 4.76 7.06
N ILE A 141 -5.22 5.67 6.73
CA ILE A 141 -6.04 6.41 7.71
C ILE A 141 -6.91 5.44 8.53
N ILE A 142 -7.53 4.44 7.90
CA ILE A 142 -8.33 3.43 8.63
C ILE A 142 -7.45 2.64 9.59
N ILE A 143 -6.25 2.23 9.16
CA ILE A 143 -5.30 1.50 10.00
C ILE A 143 -4.84 2.39 11.17
N ALA A 144 -4.50 3.65 10.91
CA ALA A 144 -4.08 4.59 11.95
C ALA A 144 -5.19 4.87 12.97
N LEU A 145 -6.43 5.09 12.51
CA LEU A 145 -7.58 5.34 13.38
C LEU A 145 -7.94 4.12 14.23
N THR A 146 -7.79 2.91 13.71
CA THR A 146 -7.99 1.67 14.49
C THR A 146 -6.88 1.47 15.51
N TYR A 147 -5.62 1.76 15.16
CA TYR A 147 -4.49 1.74 16.08
C TYR A 147 -4.64 2.75 17.24
N LEU A 148 -5.08 3.98 16.93
CA LEU A 148 -5.37 5.02 17.92
C LEU A 148 -6.63 4.75 18.76
N LYS A 149 -7.29 3.60 18.58
CA LYS A 149 -8.54 3.20 19.26
C LYS A 149 -9.71 4.17 19.02
N ILE A 150 -9.64 4.99 17.96
CA ILE A 150 -10.74 5.88 17.55
C ILE A 150 -11.81 5.06 16.81
N LEU A 151 -11.38 4.12 15.98
CA LEU A 151 -12.26 3.16 15.31
C LEU A 151 -12.14 1.77 15.95
N PRO A 152 -13.25 1.00 16.04
CA PRO A 152 -13.20 -0.37 16.52
C PRO A 152 -12.34 -1.26 15.61
N PRO A 153 -11.59 -2.24 16.15
CA PRO A 153 -10.70 -3.12 15.38
C PRO A 153 -11.41 -3.88 14.25
N SER A 154 -12.71 -4.15 14.40
CA SER A 154 -13.53 -4.81 13.39
C SER A 154 -13.62 -4.03 12.08
N LEU A 155 -13.39 -2.71 12.09
CA LEU A 155 -13.39 -1.89 10.88
C LEU A 155 -12.05 -1.94 10.13
N CYS A 156 -10.98 -2.46 10.75
CA CYS A 156 -9.66 -2.55 10.11
C CYS A 156 -9.72 -3.42 8.84
N LYS A 157 -10.62 -4.41 8.79
CA LYS A 157 -10.84 -5.23 7.58
C LYS A 157 -11.26 -4.42 6.35
N PHE A 158 -11.94 -3.28 6.55
CA PHE A 158 -12.36 -2.41 5.46
C PHE A 158 -11.23 -1.59 4.85
N SER A 159 -10.03 -1.54 5.46
CA SER A 159 -8.84 -0.94 4.83
C SER A 159 -8.55 -1.58 3.46
N TRP A 160 -8.81 -2.88 3.33
CA TRP A 160 -8.62 -3.65 2.09
C TRP A 160 -9.54 -3.22 0.94
N LEU A 161 -10.67 -2.56 1.23
CA LEU A 161 -11.55 -1.98 0.21
C LEU A 161 -10.88 -0.80 -0.52
N PHE A 162 -9.91 -0.14 0.11
CA PHE A 162 -9.14 0.92 -0.51
C PHE A 162 -7.79 0.42 -1.01
N TYR A 163 -7.15 -0.47 -0.26
CA TYR A 163 -5.85 -1.03 -0.61
C TYR A 163 -5.89 -1.81 -1.93
N PHE A 164 -6.81 -2.76 -2.09
CA PHE A 164 -6.83 -3.58 -3.30
C PHE A 164 -7.10 -2.76 -4.58
N PRO A 165 -8.10 -1.86 -4.62
CA PRO A 165 -8.28 -0.97 -5.77
C PRO A 165 -7.05 -0.12 -6.08
N SER A 166 -6.30 0.32 -5.07
CA SER A 166 -5.05 1.06 -5.30
C SER A 166 -4.02 0.23 -6.10
N GLN A 167 -3.81 -1.04 -5.69
CA GLN A 167 -2.89 -1.97 -6.35
C GLN A 167 -3.37 -2.35 -7.75
N TYR A 168 -4.67 -2.61 -7.89
CA TYR A 168 -5.29 -2.92 -9.17
C TYR A 168 -5.14 -1.76 -10.17
N LEU A 169 -5.40 -0.52 -9.72
CA LEU A 169 -5.28 0.67 -10.57
C LEU A 169 -3.83 0.95 -10.96
N LEU A 170 -2.88 0.77 -10.04
CA LEU A 170 -1.46 0.93 -10.32
C LEU A 170 -1.03 0.06 -11.51
N ILE A 171 -1.46 -1.20 -11.50
CA ILE A 171 -1.14 -2.16 -12.54
C ILE A 171 -1.91 -1.84 -13.83
N LYS A 172 -3.24 -1.72 -13.77
CA LYS A 172 -4.10 -1.53 -14.94
C LYS A 172 -3.74 -0.29 -15.76
N LYS A 173 -3.33 0.79 -15.10
CA LYS A 173 -3.00 2.06 -15.77
C LYS A 173 -1.60 2.09 -16.40
N HIS A 174 -0.79 1.04 -16.18
CA HIS A 174 0.58 0.95 -16.70
C HIS A 174 0.84 -0.35 -17.48
N SER A 175 -0.16 -1.22 -17.60
CA SER A 175 -0.16 -2.35 -18.53
C SER A 175 -0.54 -1.89 -19.94
N PRO A 176 -0.02 -2.56 -21.00
CA PRO A 176 -0.40 -2.29 -22.39
C PRO A 176 -1.87 -2.58 -22.67
#